data_AF-A0A5Q4EL34-F1
#
_entry.id   AF-A0A5Q4EL34-F1
#
_cell.length_a   1.000
_cell.length_b   1.000
_cell.length_c   1.000
_cell.angle_alpha   90.00
_cell.angle_beta   90.00
_cell.angle_gamma   90.00
#
_symmetry.space_group_name_H-M   'P 1'
#
loop_
_entity.id
_entity.type
_entity.pdbx_description
1 polymer ?
#
loop_
_entity_poly.entity_id
_entity_poly.type
_entity_poly.pdbx_seq_one_letter_code
_entity_poly.pdbx_strand_id
1 'polypeptide(L)'
;MAYIIDDHGNIVRPAPITGIAPSSGGKSGAKRAYGSFKSVSKWISQFLKRGWTPQKVTEAITKGKSFNAVNMVNKGNGATRYVHPTSGQSVVIDNVTREILHVGGHFP
;
A
#
# COMPACT_ATOMS: atom_id res chain seq x y z
N MET A 1 -15.44 -0.82 -3.03
CA MET A 1 -15.14 0.33 -2.14
C MET A 1 -13.68 0.26 -1.74
N ALA A 2 -12.89 1.31 -2.01
CA ALA A 2 -11.51 1.42 -1.54
C ALA A 2 -11.50 2.16 -0.20
N TYR A 3 -10.56 1.85 0.69
CA TYR A 3 -10.50 2.45 2.02
C TYR A 3 -9.27 3.33 2.15
N ILE A 4 -9.47 4.54 2.65
CA ILE A 4 -8.39 5.47 2.92
C ILE A 4 -7.93 5.25 4.35
N ILE A 5 -6.63 5.05 4.55
CA ILE A 5 -6.01 4.98 5.88
C ILE A 5 -5.08 6.19 6.06
N ASP A 6 -5.06 6.77 7.26
CA ASP A 6 -4.13 7.86 7.62
C ASP A 6 -2.70 7.35 7.82
N ASP A 7 -1.78 8.25 8.12
CA ASP A 7 -0.38 7.97 8.43
C ASP A 7 -0.18 7.14 9.72
N HIS A 8 -1.21 7.03 10.56
CA HIS A 8 -1.24 6.24 11.78
C HIS A 8 -1.83 4.83 11.59
N GLY A 9 -2.33 4.49 10.39
CA GLY A 9 -2.93 3.18 10.15
C GLY A 9 -4.43 3.09 10.43
N ASN A 10 -5.11 4.21 10.74
CA ASN A 10 -6.56 4.25 10.99
C ASN A 10 -7.36 4.42 9.69
N ILE A 11 -8.49 3.73 9.58
CA ILE A 11 -9.45 3.95 8.48
C ILE A 11 -10.07 5.33 8.65
N VAL A 12 -9.76 6.25 7.74
CA VAL A 12 -10.34 7.58 7.80
C VAL A 12 -11.66 7.68 7.05
N ARG A 13 -11.86 7.03 5.89
CA ARG A 13 -13.14 7.03 5.13
C ARG A 13 -13.28 5.87 4.14
N PRO A 14 -14.50 5.35 3.84
CA PRO A 14 -14.75 4.62 2.60
C PRO A 14 -14.70 5.59 1.41
N ALA A 15 -13.86 5.32 0.42
CA ALA A 15 -13.81 6.09 -0.82
C ALA A 15 -14.83 5.55 -1.83
N PRO A 16 -15.68 6.41 -2.43
CA PRO A 16 -16.38 6.03 -3.65
C PRO A 16 -15.33 5.76 -4.73
N ILE A 17 -15.49 4.67 -5.47
CA ILE A 17 -14.56 4.20 -6.51
C ILE A 17 -14.50 5.11 -7.75
N THR A 18 -15.08 6.30 -7.69
CA THR A 18 -15.23 7.20 -8.82
C THR A 18 -14.55 8.53 -8.48
N GLY A 19 -13.44 8.79 -9.17
CA GLY A 19 -12.85 10.10 -9.46
C GLY A 19 -12.86 11.18 -8.36
N ILE A 20 -11.65 11.55 -7.91
CA ILE A 20 -11.30 12.89 -7.37
C ILE A 20 -12.10 13.32 -6.12
N ALA A 21 -11.50 13.23 -4.94
CA ALA A 21 -11.93 14.01 -3.77
C ALA A 21 -11.02 15.23 -3.59
N PRO A 22 -11.56 16.43 -3.30
CA PRO A 22 -10.84 17.70 -3.36
C PRO A 22 -9.90 17.89 -2.17
N SER A 23 -8.86 18.66 -2.45
CA SER A 23 -7.77 19.07 -1.56
C SER A 23 -8.24 19.91 -0.37
N SER A 24 -7.78 19.59 0.83
CA SER A 24 -7.51 20.57 1.89
C SER A 24 -6.10 20.32 2.45
N GLY A 25 -5.36 21.42 2.60
CA GLY A 25 -3.90 21.46 2.60
C GLY A 25 -3.20 20.72 3.74
N GLY A 26 -2.10 20.07 3.37
CA GLY A 26 -1.15 19.39 4.24
C GLY A 26 -0.22 18.57 3.34
N LYS A 27 1.09 18.82 3.41
CA LYS A 27 2.14 18.29 2.51
C LYS A 27 1.85 16.82 2.13
N SER A 28 1.37 16.63 0.89
CA SER A 28 0.72 15.40 0.45
C SER A 28 1.74 14.28 0.22
N GLY A 29 2.03 13.51 1.29
CA GLY A 29 2.50 12.15 1.13
C GLY A 29 1.44 11.38 0.35
N ALA A 30 1.79 10.85 -0.82
CA ALA A 30 0.84 10.23 -1.74
C ALA A 30 -0.06 9.20 -1.03
N LYS A 31 -1.35 9.50 -0.86
CA LYS A 31 -2.34 8.54 -0.34
C LYS A 31 -2.39 7.34 -1.29
N ARG A 32 -1.87 6.20 -0.86
CA ARG A 32 -1.99 4.92 -1.58
C ARG A 32 -3.20 4.16 -1.05
N ALA A 33 -4.05 3.68 -1.96
CA ALA A 33 -5.18 2.85 -1.61
C ALA A 33 -4.74 1.38 -1.44
N TYR A 34 -5.42 0.64 -0.57
CA TYR A 34 -5.29 -0.82 -0.52
C TYR A 34 -6.15 -1.44 -1.61
N GLY A 35 -5.65 -2.50 -2.25
CA GLY A 35 -6.44 -3.20 -3.24
C GLY A 35 -7.71 -3.79 -2.64
N SER A 36 -8.84 -3.58 -3.33
CA SER A 36 -10.19 -3.96 -2.87
C SER A 36 -10.46 -5.46 -2.83
N PHE A 37 -9.52 -6.28 -3.30
CA PHE A 37 -9.60 -7.73 -3.33
C PHE A 37 -9.33 -8.40 -1.96
N LYS A 38 -9.00 -7.61 -0.93
CA LYS A 38 -9.01 -8.06 0.48
C LYS A 38 -9.91 -7.13 1.29
N SER A 39 -10.57 -7.70 2.30
CA SER A 39 -11.30 -6.91 3.29
C SER A 39 -10.35 -6.01 4.09
N VAL A 40 -10.90 -4.92 4.64
CA VAL A 40 -10.13 -3.96 5.43
C VAL A 40 -9.53 -4.61 6.67
N SER A 41 -10.31 -5.43 7.38
CA SER A 41 -9.83 -6.15 8.56
C SER A 41 -8.64 -7.05 8.24
N LYS A 42 -8.60 -7.63 7.03
CA LYS A 42 -7.45 -8.42 6.57
C LYS A 42 -6.23 -7.53 6.29
N TRP A 43 -6.41 -6.35 5.70
CA TRP A 43 -5.33 -5.38 5.52
C TRP A 43 -4.76 -4.89 6.86
N ILE A 44 -5.62 -4.46 7.77
CA ILE A 44 -5.24 -4.03 9.13
C ILE A 44 -4.47 -5.15 9.83
N SER A 45 -5.01 -6.37 9.83
CA SER A 45 -4.35 -7.51 10.47
C SER A 45 -2.97 -7.80 9.87
N GLN A 46 -2.82 -7.72 8.54
CA GLN A 46 -1.54 -7.93 7.88
C GLN A 46 -0.53 -6.84 8.23
N PHE A 47 -0.95 -5.57 8.26
CA PHE A 47 -0.07 -4.47 8.63
C PHE A 47 0.40 -4.59 10.08
N LEU A 48 -0.53 -4.75 11.02
CA LEU A 48 -0.24 -4.89 12.44
C LEU A 48 0.67 -6.09 12.72
N LYS A 49 0.30 -7.28 12.25
CA LYS A 49 1.07 -8.52 12.52
C LYS A 49 2.47 -8.50 11.90
N ARG A 50 2.67 -7.75 10.82
CA ARG A 50 3.94 -7.70 10.08
C ARG A 50 4.72 -6.43 10.36
N GLY A 51 4.25 -5.57 11.27
CA GLY A 51 4.93 -4.34 11.66
C GLY A 51 5.06 -3.32 10.53
N TRP A 52 4.12 -3.31 9.59
CA TRP A 52 4.07 -2.29 8.54
C TRP A 52 3.33 -1.04 9.02
N THR A 53 3.87 0.11 8.65
CA THR A 53 3.24 1.42 8.82
C THR A 53 3.20 2.13 7.47
N PRO A 54 2.33 3.13 7.28
CA PRO A 54 2.33 3.97 6.08
C PRO A 54 3.70 4.61 5.79
N GLN A 55 4.43 4.98 6.84
CA GLN A 55 5.81 5.48 6.73
C GLN A 55 6.74 4.42 6.14
N LYS A 56 6.75 3.18 6.65
CA LYS A 56 7.60 2.10 6.09
C LYS A 56 7.25 1.78 4.63
N VAL A 57 5.96 1.87 4.26
CA VAL A 57 5.56 1.74 2.85
C VAL A 57 6.19 2.85 2.02
N THR A 58 6.11 4.10 2.48
CA THR A 58 6.71 5.25 1.79
C THR A 58 8.23 5.12 1.68
N GLU A 59 8.91 4.70 2.75
CA GLU A 59 10.35 4.47 2.76
C GLU A 59 10.76 3.33 1.82
N ALA A 60 10.00 2.23 1.78
CA ALA A 60 10.26 1.15 0.83
C ALA A 60 10.16 1.63 -0.62
N ILE A 61 9.17 2.47 -0.95
CA ILE A 61 8.99 2.99 -2.31
C ILE A 61 10.10 3.99 -2.68
N THR A 62 10.46 4.88 -1.76
CA THR A 62 11.33 6.03 -2.05
C THR A 62 12.81 5.71 -1.91
N LYS A 63 13.17 4.83 -0.98
CA LYS A 63 14.56 4.50 -0.61
C LYS A 63 14.91 3.03 -0.82
N GLY A 64 13.91 2.18 -1.02
CA GLY A 64 14.09 0.74 -1.15
C GLY A 64 14.51 0.30 -2.54
N LYS A 65 14.89 -0.97 -2.65
CA LYS A 65 15.19 -1.61 -3.95
C LYS A 65 13.90 -2.06 -4.63
N SER A 66 13.75 -1.75 -5.91
CA SER A 66 12.60 -2.16 -6.71
C SER A 66 12.90 -3.40 -7.56
N PHE A 67 11.88 -4.25 -7.73
CA PHE A 67 11.93 -5.44 -8.57
C PHE A 67 10.61 -5.60 -9.31
N ASN A 68 10.66 -6.06 -10.55
CA ASN A 68 9.44 -6.46 -11.26
C ASN A 68 8.75 -7.61 -10.52
N ALA A 69 7.42 -7.57 -10.48
CA ALA A 69 6.58 -8.58 -9.86
C ALA A 69 5.38 -8.92 -10.76
N VAL A 70 4.94 -10.18 -10.68
CA VAL A 70 3.72 -10.62 -11.35
C VAL A 70 2.50 -10.14 -10.58
N ASN A 71 1.57 -9.49 -11.26
CA ASN A 71 0.30 -9.07 -10.67
C ASN A 71 -0.75 -10.19 -10.81
N MET A 72 -0.99 -10.93 -9.73
CA MET A 72 -2.01 -11.99 -9.72
C MET A 72 -3.43 -11.49 -9.45
N VAL A 73 -3.58 -10.20 -9.12
CA VAL A 73 -4.88 -9.57 -8.82
C VAL A 73 -5.48 -8.97 -10.07
N ASN A 74 -4.71 -8.09 -10.73
CA ASN A 74 -5.04 -7.56 -12.04
C ASN A 74 -4.02 -8.06 -13.06
N LYS A 75 -4.34 -9.17 -13.72
CA LYS A 75 -3.42 -9.86 -14.63
C LYS A 75 -3.04 -9.05 -15.87
N GLY A 76 -3.80 -8.00 -16.20
CA GLY A 76 -3.47 -7.08 -17.29
C GLY A 76 -2.42 -6.02 -16.91
N ASN A 77 -2.16 -5.84 -15.62
CA ASN A 77 -1.25 -4.82 -15.11
C ASN A 77 0.09 -5.43 -14.70
N GLY A 78 1.18 -4.66 -14.83
CA GLY A 78 2.41 -4.96 -14.12
C GLY A 78 2.30 -4.66 -12.62
N ALA A 79 3.20 -5.25 -11.83
CA ALA A 79 3.40 -4.85 -10.43
C ALA A 79 4.89 -4.64 -10.13
N THR A 80 5.16 -3.83 -9.12
CA THR A 80 6.52 -3.61 -8.61
C THR A 80 6.59 -3.99 -7.15
N ARG A 81 7.59 -4.80 -6.79
CA ARG A 81 7.97 -5.11 -5.41
C ARG A 81 9.04 -4.11 -4.96
N TYR A 82 8.78 -3.40 -3.87
CA TYR A 82 9.72 -2.52 -3.20
C TYR A 82 10.19 -3.14 -1.89
N VAL A 83 11.50 -3.35 -1.75
CA VAL A 83 12.13 -3.93 -0.56
C VAL A 83 12.62 -2.80 0.33
N HIS A 84 12.08 -2.72 1.55
CA HIS A 84 12.43 -1.73 2.57
C HIS A 84 13.91 -1.85 2.95
N PRO A 85 14.68 -0.74 2.93
CA PRO A 85 16.14 -0.80 3.01
C PRO A 85 16.66 -1.33 4.35
N THR A 86 15.97 -1.02 5.47
CA THR A 86 16.44 -1.38 6.81
C THR A 86 15.87 -2.71 7.31
N SER A 87 14.63 -3.03 6.94
CA SER A 87 13.93 -4.21 7.49
C SER A 87 13.94 -5.42 6.56
N GLY A 88 14.34 -5.25 5.29
CA GLY A 88 14.28 -6.29 4.26
C GLY A 88 12.86 -6.72 3.85
N GLN A 89 11.82 -6.21 4.52
CA GLN A 89 10.43 -6.51 4.19
C GLN A 89 10.04 -5.87 2.86
N SER A 90 9.11 -6.46 2.11
CA SER A 90 8.70 -5.92 0.81
C SER A 90 7.22 -5.55 0.71
N VAL A 91 6.90 -4.45 0.04
CA VAL A 91 5.54 -4.09 -0.38
C VAL A 91 5.41 -4.26 -1.90
N VAL A 92 4.30 -4.82 -2.38
CA VAL A 92 4.02 -4.98 -3.82
C VAL A 92 2.89 -4.04 -4.21
N ILE A 93 3.07 -3.30 -5.29
CA ILE A 93 2.16 -2.25 -5.75
C ILE A 93 1.82 -2.48 -7.23
N ASP A 94 0.55 -2.31 -7.58
CA ASP A 94 0.07 -2.29 -8.96
C ASP A 94 0.62 -1.06 -9.70
N ASN A 95 1.19 -1.25 -10.89
CA ASN A 95 1.85 -0.16 -11.62
C ASN A 95 0.85 0.86 -12.20
N VAL A 96 -0.40 0.46 -12.43
CA VAL A 96 -1.46 1.28 -13.03
C VAL A 96 -2.33 1.89 -11.93
N THR A 97 -2.94 1.08 -11.08
CA THR A 97 -3.89 1.57 -10.05
C THR A 97 -3.18 2.18 -8.85
N ARG A 98 -1.87 1.91 -8.70
CA ARG A 98 -1.05 2.30 -7.54
C ARG A 98 -1.56 1.73 -6.21
N GLU A 99 -2.40 0.69 -6.27
CA GLU A 99 -2.91 0.02 -5.08
C GLU A 99 -1.86 -0.93 -4.49
N ILE A 100 -1.88 -1.06 -3.16
CA ILE A 100 -1.08 -2.07 -2.47
C ILE A 100 -1.71 -3.45 -2.73
N LEU A 101 -0.90 -4.36 -3.28
CA LEU A 101 -1.25 -5.76 -3.55
C LEU A 101 -0.76 -6.69 -2.43
N HIS A 102 0.39 -6.40 -1.83
CA HIS A 102 0.95 -7.24 -0.78
C HIS A 102 1.87 -6.46 0.16
N VAL A 103 1.91 -6.86 1.43
CA VAL A 103 2.94 -6.47 2.39
C VAL A 103 3.60 -7.72 2.97
N GLY A 104 4.91 -7.84 2.87
CA GLY A 104 5.69 -9.03 3.26
C GLY A 104 5.78 -9.20 4.78
N GLY A 105 6.05 -10.42 5.23
CA GLY A 105 6.31 -10.69 6.65
C GLY A 105 7.66 -10.15 7.12
N HIS A 106 7.84 -10.00 8.43
CA HIS A 106 9.16 -9.88 9.05
C HIS A 106 9.77 -11.29 9.11
N PHE A 107 10.97 -11.47 8.57
CA PHE A 107 11.80 -12.62 8.94
C PHE A 107 12.46 -12.28 10.28
N PRO A 108 12.28 -13.09 11.34
CA PRO A 108 13.12 -12.97 12.53
C PRO A 108 14.59 -13.25 12.21
#